data_AF-A0A8H6PCZ8-F1
#
_entry.id   AF-A0A8H6PCZ8-F1
#
_cell.length_a   1.000
_cell.length_b   1.000
_cell.length_c   1.000
_cell.angle_alpha   90.00
_cell.angle_beta   90.00
_cell.angle_gamma   90.00
#
_symmetry.space_group_name_H-M   'P 1'
#
loop_
_entity.id
_entity.type
_entity.pdbx_description
1 polymer ?
#
loop_
_entity_poly.entity_id
_entity_poly.type
_entity_poly.pdbx_seq_one_letter_code
_entity_poly.pdbx_strand_id
1 'polypeptide(L)'
;MGSRKPKHWTNPANVQQNSDAQMDTTKVLFGHVADVLFQIIINGDMGAVLNLRLVNKSTYEMIRSLEPHICRWFMRLHDIHAFAPLITLNPLTGGQRPLTVHTLPRFIYRQRTASQLARRIIPSVWGPYISDGNPEMDYNAELKLAQTLERGLHVLFHFADASHDTEMRQARDGEKSAAYGPGRRLVLPWASDLYDDLLEHRSQSMTFDKNFDHIYAALEWGHVEAEIGRKRLRLRSFLDEQNEIHFHTALRMLRELMERMLLRHGPKDWHRDAKNEYSLISWFILKQSPRTLAKLFLSPQDECCRLDDKTTDGGVRECRFADLLDSYWKEWKNDLELGCCDCDCRRHVRSWSVKPAVIDARGREFNRAAEKYLKEMWSQRHIGLHRAFTMGYFSTF
;
A
#
# COMPACT_ATOMS: atom_id res chain seq x y z
N MET A 1 60.54 -30.35 -46.97
CA MET A 1 61.59 -29.47 -47.52
C MET A 1 61.13 -28.93 -48.87
N GLY A 2 61.33 -27.62 -49.14
CA GLY A 2 61.11 -26.95 -50.43
C GLY A 2 59.64 -26.56 -50.69
N SER A 3 59.15 -25.33 -50.57
CA SER A 3 59.58 -23.98 -51.02
C SER A 3 59.27 -23.66 -52.50
N ARG A 4 58.57 -22.52 -52.67
CA ARG A 4 58.46 -21.62 -53.84
C ARG A 4 57.34 -21.83 -54.88
N LYS A 5 56.38 -20.88 -54.85
CA LYS A 5 55.71 -20.22 -56.00
C LYS A 5 56.76 -19.67 -57.03
N PRO A 6 56.46 -19.26 -58.29
CA PRO A 6 55.21 -18.58 -58.74
C PRO A 6 54.73 -18.76 -60.22
N LYS A 7 53.52 -18.21 -60.50
CA LYS A 7 52.98 -17.53 -61.72
C LYS A 7 53.16 -18.20 -63.10
N HIS A 8 52.18 -18.29 -64.01
CA HIS A 8 51.37 -17.22 -64.61
C HIS A 8 50.23 -17.86 -65.44
N TRP A 9 49.08 -17.18 -65.51
CA TRP A 9 47.95 -17.46 -66.39
C TRP A 9 48.13 -16.86 -67.78
N THR A 10 47.58 -17.50 -68.83
CA THR A 10 46.93 -16.83 -69.98
C THR A 10 45.91 -17.73 -70.70
N ASN A 11 44.67 -17.22 -70.76
CA ASN A 11 43.65 -17.28 -71.85
C ASN A 11 42.95 -18.60 -72.24
N PRO A 12 41.77 -18.53 -72.91
CA PRO A 12 40.65 -17.58 -72.77
C PRO A 12 39.26 -18.27 -72.84
N ALA A 13 38.22 -17.44 -72.81
CA ALA A 13 36.86 -17.71 -73.32
C ALA A 13 35.84 -18.34 -72.35
N ASN A 14 35.03 -17.43 -71.81
CA ASN A 14 33.61 -17.28 -72.18
C ASN A 14 32.59 -17.56 -71.06
N VAL A 15 31.53 -16.73 -71.09
CA VAL A 15 30.21 -16.92 -70.48
C VAL A 15 30.04 -16.41 -69.03
N GLN A 16 29.60 -15.15 -68.97
CA GLN A 16 28.41 -14.69 -68.25
C GLN A 16 28.38 -14.66 -66.70
N GLN A 17 28.15 -13.42 -66.22
CA GLN A 17 27.31 -13.05 -65.06
C GLN A 17 27.78 -13.45 -63.66
N ASN A 18 28.53 -12.53 -63.04
CA ASN A 18 28.33 -12.15 -61.64
C ASN A 18 29.10 -10.86 -61.35
N SER A 19 28.45 -9.70 -61.56
CA SER A 19 28.93 -8.44 -61.01
C SER A 19 27.83 -7.39 -61.04
N ASP A 20 26.85 -7.53 -60.17
CA ASP A 20 26.22 -6.35 -59.56
C ASP A 20 26.50 -6.42 -58.06
N ALA A 21 27.76 -6.18 -57.73
CA ALA A 21 28.12 -5.56 -56.47
C ALA A 21 27.67 -4.10 -56.53
N GLN A 22 26.35 -3.88 -56.50
CA GLN A 22 25.83 -2.56 -56.22
C GLN A 22 25.93 -2.38 -54.71
N MET A 23 27.00 -1.68 -54.31
CA MET A 23 27.14 -1.08 -52.99
C MET A 23 25.89 -0.28 -52.70
N ASP A 24 24.95 -0.88 -51.98
CA ASP A 24 23.84 -0.15 -51.37
C ASP A 24 24.40 0.60 -50.15
N THR A 25 25.05 1.71 -50.47
CA THR A 25 25.49 2.72 -49.53
C THR A 25 24.29 3.57 -49.15
N THR A 26 23.39 3.02 -48.35
CA THR A 26 22.41 3.81 -47.60
C THR A 26 22.85 3.90 -46.15
N LYS A 27 23.80 4.81 -45.90
CA LYS A 27 24.03 5.35 -44.57
C LYS A 27 22.79 6.16 -44.16
N VAL A 28 22.00 5.53 -43.30
CA VAL A 28 21.21 6.06 -42.18
C VAL A 28 20.34 7.29 -42.44
N LEU A 29 19.02 7.08 -42.34
CA LEU A 29 18.15 8.06 -41.69
C LEU A 29 17.34 7.34 -40.62
N PHE A 30 17.47 7.80 -39.37
CA PHE A 30 16.39 7.75 -38.40
C PHE A 30 15.08 8.12 -39.12
N GLY A 31 14.16 7.17 -39.31
CA GLY A 31 13.13 7.38 -40.32
C GLY A 31 11.96 6.39 -40.32
N HIS A 32 11.95 5.40 -39.43
CA HIS A 32 10.77 4.57 -39.25
C HIS A 32 9.89 5.13 -38.13
N VAL A 33 8.57 4.98 -38.29
CA VAL A 33 7.59 5.24 -37.22
C VAL A 33 8.00 4.52 -35.92
N ALA A 34 8.68 3.38 -36.04
CA ALA A 34 9.32 2.65 -34.94
C ALA A 34 10.43 3.44 -34.21
N ASP A 35 11.28 4.17 -34.92
CA ASP A 35 12.38 4.96 -34.33
C ASP A 35 11.83 6.18 -33.58
N VAL A 36 10.82 6.84 -34.17
CA VAL A 36 10.12 7.97 -33.52
C VAL A 36 9.35 7.48 -32.30
N LEU A 37 8.65 6.35 -32.40
CA LEU A 37 8.02 5.69 -31.25
C LEU A 37 9.03 5.33 -30.17
N PHE A 38 10.19 4.79 -30.55
CA PHE A 38 11.23 4.42 -29.60
C PHE A 38 11.83 5.65 -28.91
N GLN A 39 12.03 6.76 -29.62
CA GLN A 39 12.45 8.04 -29.04
C GLN A 39 11.39 8.64 -28.12
N ILE A 40 10.09 8.54 -28.46
CA ILE A 40 9.01 9.00 -27.57
C ILE A 40 8.93 8.10 -26.33
N ILE A 41 9.17 6.80 -26.46
CA ILE A 41 9.14 5.86 -25.34
C ILE A 41 10.35 6.05 -24.41
N ILE A 42 11.54 6.35 -24.96
CA ILE A 42 12.77 6.61 -24.19
C ILE A 42 12.76 8.00 -23.54
N ASN A 43 12.14 9.01 -24.16
CA ASN A 43 12.13 10.35 -23.60
C ASN A 43 10.81 10.67 -22.86
N GLY A 44 9.80 9.81 -22.99
CA GLY A 44 8.49 9.96 -22.37
C GLY A 44 8.37 9.19 -21.05
N ASP A 45 7.30 9.48 -20.32
CA ASP A 45 6.92 8.69 -19.15
C ASP A 45 6.08 7.46 -19.56
N MET A 46 5.80 6.59 -18.59
CA MET A 46 4.94 5.42 -18.84
C MET A 46 3.53 5.81 -19.31
N GLY A 47 3.05 7.02 -18.96
CA GLY A 47 1.78 7.56 -19.43
C GLY A 47 1.77 7.78 -20.94
N ALA A 48 2.87 8.31 -21.49
CA ALA A 48 3.06 8.46 -22.93
C ALA A 48 2.99 7.10 -23.64
N VAL A 49 3.63 6.05 -23.09
CA VAL A 49 3.56 4.69 -23.64
C VAL A 49 2.12 4.16 -23.65
N LEU A 50 1.38 4.36 -22.56
CA LEU A 50 -0.01 3.92 -22.45
C LEU A 50 -0.93 4.65 -23.45
N ASN A 51 -0.73 5.95 -23.65
CA ASN A 51 -1.48 6.74 -24.61
C ASN A 51 -1.15 6.33 -26.06
N LEU A 52 0.11 6.07 -26.37
CA LEU A 52 0.54 5.64 -27.70
C LEU A 52 -0.10 4.30 -28.12
N ARG A 53 -0.33 3.39 -27.17
CA ARG A 53 -1.06 2.12 -27.44
C ARG A 53 -2.48 2.32 -27.95
N LEU A 54 -3.10 3.47 -27.68
CA LEU A 54 -4.48 3.77 -28.10
C LEU A 54 -4.56 4.39 -29.49
N VAL A 55 -3.43 4.76 -30.10
CA VAL A 55 -3.40 5.53 -31.36
C VAL A 55 -3.86 4.70 -32.56
N ASN A 56 -3.31 3.49 -32.73
CA ASN A 56 -3.74 2.56 -33.77
C ASN A 56 -3.25 1.12 -33.47
N LYS A 57 -3.78 0.15 -34.23
CA LYS A 57 -3.46 -1.29 -34.06
C LYS A 57 -1.97 -1.61 -34.26
N SER A 58 -1.31 -0.99 -35.22
CA SER A 58 0.11 -1.24 -35.50
C SER A 58 1.00 -0.79 -34.33
N THR A 59 0.74 0.40 -33.79
CA THR A 59 1.42 0.92 -32.60
C THR A 59 1.15 0.07 -31.37
N TYR A 60 -0.09 -0.42 -31.18
CA TYR A 60 -0.42 -1.34 -30.10
C TYR A 60 0.40 -2.64 -30.18
N GLU A 61 0.43 -3.31 -31.34
CA GLU A 61 1.15 -4.58 -31.51
C GLU A 61 2.68 -4.39 -31.38
N MET A 62 3.21 -3.26 -31.86
CA MET A 62 4.62 -2.93 -31.70
C MET A 62 5.00 -2.68 -30.23
N ILE A 63 4.19 -1.94 -29.47
CA ILE A 63 4.44 -1.74 -28.04
C ILE A 63 4.30 -3.07 -27.28
N ARG A 64 3.33 -3.90 -27.67
CA ARG A 64 3.13 -5.22 -27.07
C ARG A 64 4.32 -6.15 -27.29
N SER A 65 4.92 -6.17 -28.49
CA SER A 65 6.10 -7.00 -28.77
C SER A 65 7.36 -6.49 -28.06
N LEU A 66 7.49 -5.17 -27.88
CA LEU A 66 8.61 -4.53 -27.19
C LEU A 66 8.42 -4.39 -25.67
N GLU A 67 7.27 -4.81 -25.13
CA GLU A 67 6.88 -4.59 -23.74
C GLU A 67 7.95 -5.01 -22.70
N PRO A 68 8.62 -6.18 -22.81
CA PRO A 68 9.70 -6.55 -21.89
C PRO A 68 10.90 -5.58 -21.92
N HIS A 69 11.23 -5.04 -23.10
CA HIS A 69 12.34 -4.10 -23.29
C HIS A 69 11.99 -2.73 -22.72
N ILE A 70 10.77 -2.25 -22.99
CA ILE A 70 10.24 -0.99 -22.45
C ILE A 70 10.24 -1.05 -20.93
N CYS A 71 9.67 -2.11 -20.35
CA CYS A 71 9.63 -2.26 -18.90
C CYS A 71 11.02 -2.29 -18.27
N ARG A 72 11.96 -3.04 -18.87
CA ARG A 72 13.35 -3.12 -18.38
C ARG A 72 14.08 -1.77 -18.48
N TRP A 73 13.84 -1.01 -19.54
CA TRP A 73 14.43 0.32 -19.70
C TRP A 73 13.89 1.29 -18.64
N PHE A 74 12.58 1.33 -18.41
CA PHE A 74 11.98 2.16 -17.36
C PHE A 74 12.46 1.77 -15.97
N MET A 75 12.59 0.47 -15.68
CA MET A 75 13.17 0.00 -14.42
C MET A 75 14.59 0.55 -14.21
N ARG A 76 15.44 0.52 -15.24
CA ARG A 76 16.80 1.08 -15.17
C ARG A 76 16.80 2.60 -14.96
N LEU A 77 15.90 3.34 -15.62
CA LEU A 77 15.75 4.78 -15.44
C LEU A 77 15.37 5.15 -14.00
N HIS A 78 14.68 4.25 -13.30
CA HIS A 78 14.30 4.42 -11.90
C HIS A 78 15.29 3.78 -10.90
N ASP A 79 16.44 3.30 -11.37
CA ASP A 79 17.45 2.57 -10.57
C ASP A 79 16.88 1.33 -9.87
N ILE A 80 15.99 0.62 -10.55
CA ILE A 80 15.34 -0.60 -10.06
C ILE A 80 15.91 -1.79 -10.81
N HIS A 81 16.68 -2.62 -10.13
CA HIS A 81 17.18 -3.87 -10.71
C HIS A 81 16.15 -5.00 -10.63
N ALA A 82 15.37 -5.06 -9.55
CA ALA A 82 14.30 -6.02 -9.34
C ALA A 82 13.27 -5.48 -8.34
N PHE A 83 12.01 -5.89 -8.49
CA PHE A 83 10.99 -5.65 -7.48
C PHE A 83 11.03 -6.73 -6.41
N ALA A 84 10.74 -6.36 -5.16
CA ALA A 84 10.49 -7.34 -4.11
C ALA A 84 9.29 -8.23 -4.52
N PRO A 85 9.37 -9.57 -4.34
CA PRO A 85 8.28 -10.49 -4.73
C PRO A 85 6.92 -10.14 -4.13
N LEU A 86 6.93 -9.47 -2.97
CA LEU A 86 5.73 -9.01 -2.29
C LEU A 86 5.03 -7.87 -3.02
N ILE A 87 5.76 -6.97 -3.69
CA ILE A 87 5.16 -5.86 -4.46
C ILE A 87 4.36 -6.41 -5.66
N THR A 88 4.91 -7.43 -6.31
CA THR A 88 4.39 -8.05 -7.52
C THR A 88 3.43 -9.22 -7.22
N LEU A 89 3.21 -9.56 -5.94
CA LEU A 89 2.30 -10.62 -5.52
C LEU A 89 0.87 -10.39 -6.04
N ASN A 90 0.25 -11.46 -6.54
CA ASN A 90 -1.17 -11.48 -6.84
C ASN A 90 -1.96 -11.92 -5.59
N PRO A 91 -2.75 -11.05 -4.97
CA PRO A 91 -3.48 -11.37 -3.75
C PRO A 91 -4.55 -12.46 -3.92
N LEU A 92 -4.97 -12.77 -5.16
CA LEU A 92 -5.98 -13.79 -5.42
C LEU A 92 -5.37 -15.18 -5.61
N THR A 93 -4.20 -15.24 -6.26
CA THR A 93 -3.59 -16.52 -6.69
C THR A 93 -2.31 -16.87 -5.94
N GLY A 94 -1.70 -15.93 -5.20
CA GLY A 94 -0.39 -16.11 -4.58
C GLY A 94 0.80 -16.11 -5.56
N GLY A 95 0.51 -16.11 -6.87
CA GLY A 95 1.53 -16.05 -7.92
C GLY A 95 2.07 -14.63 -8.14
N GLN A 96 3.10 -14.52 -8.97
CA GLN A 96 3.65 -13.23 -9.37
C GLN A 96 2.85 -12.62 -10.52
N ARG A 97 2.48 -11.35 -10.40
CA ARG A 97 1.87 -10.58 -11.49
C ARG A 97 2.94 -10.29 -12.54
N PRO A 98 2.61 -10.44 -13.84
CA PRO A 98 3.55 -10.13 -14.89
C PRO A 98 3.91 -8.65 -14.87
N LEU A 99 5.17 -8.36 -15.19
CA LEU A 99 5.64 -7.02 -15.40
C LEU A 99 5.21 -6.57 -16.80
N THR A 100 4.24 -5.67 -16.84
CA THR A 100 3.67 -5.11 -18.08
C THR A 100 3.76 -3.59 -18.03
N VAL A 101 3.59 -2.93 -19.17
CA VAL A 101 3.52 -1.46 -19.17
C VAL A 101 2.36 -0.90 -18.32
N HIS A 102 1.36 -1.72 -18.01
CA HIS A 102 0.23 -1.34 -17.15
C HIS A 102 0.51 -1.56 -15.66
N THR A 103 1.28 -2.59 -15.30
CA THR A 103 1.56 -2.92 -13.89
C THR A 103 2.80 -2.20 -13.37
N LEU A 104 3.79 -1.93 -14.24
CA LEU A 104 5.05 -1.28 -13.88
C LEU A 104 4.88 0.07 -13.17
N PRO A 105 4.05 1.03 -13.63
CA PRO A 105 3.88 2.31 -12.95
C PRO A 105 3.39 2.12 -11.50
N ARG A 106 2.47 1.18 -11.29
CA ARG A 106 1.94 0.84 -9.96
C ARG A 106 3.03 0.26 -9.07
N PHE A 107 3.89 -0.62 -9.58
CA PHE A 107 4.98 -1.21 -8.79
C PHE A 107 6.02 -0.18 -8.40
N ILE A 108 6.46 0.67 -9.33
CA ILE A 108 7.40 1.78 -9.06
C ILE A 108 6.81 2.71 -7.99
N TYR A 109 5.55 3.11 -8.18
CA TYR A 109 4.87 4.01 -7.26
C TYR A 109 4.80 3.42 -5.84
N ARG A 110 4.43 2.13 -5.72
CA ARG A 110 4.36 1.44 -4.43
C ARG A 110 5.71 1.35 -3.75
N GLN A 111 6.74 0.91 -4.47
CA GLN A 111 8.09 0.80 -3.90
C GLN A 111 8.59 2.15 -3.39
N ARG A 112 8.46 3.20 -4.20
CA ARG A 112 8.88 4.56 -3.81
C ARG A 112 8.10 5.06 -2.61
N THR A 113 6.77 4.89 -2.62
CA THR A 113 5.90 5.33 -1.54
C THR A 113 6.20 4.59 -0.23
N ALA A 114 6.37 3.25 -0.30
CA ALA A 114 6.73 2.45 0.87
C ALA A 114 8.10 2.84 1.43
N SER A 115 9.09 3.06 0.57
CA SER A 115 10.44 3.46 1.00
C SER A 115 10.45 4.85 1.64
N GLN A 116 9.74 5.81 1.07
CA GLN A 116 9.58 7.16 1.64
C GLN A 116 8.86 7.11 2.99
N LEU A 117 7.74 6.38 3.07
CA LEU A 117 7.00 6.20 4.31
C LEU A 117 7.87 5.54 5.38
N ALA A 118 8.54 4.42 5.07
CA ALA A 118 9.41 3.71 6.00
C ALA A 118 10.47 4.63 6.62
N ARG A 119 11.14 5.45 5.78
CA ARG A 119 12.16 6.41 6.23
C ARG A 119 11.59 7.58 7.02
N ARG A 120 10.35 7.99 6.76
CA ARG A 120 9.69 9.07 7.51
C ARG A 120 9.12 8.58 8.84
N ILE A 121 8.63 7.34 8.88
CA ILE A 121 7.98 6.75 10.03
C ILE A 121 8.94 6.67 11.22
N ILE A 122 10.15 6.15 10.99
CA ILE A 122 11.12 5.90 12.06
C ILE A 122 11.43 7.17 12.86
N PRO A 123 11.94 8.27 12.27
CA PRO A 123 12.26 9.47 13.02
C PRO A 123 11.02 10.15 13.61
N SER A 124 9.84 9.95 13.00
CA SER A 124 8.60 10.51 13.51
C SER A 124 8.08 9.77 14.75
N VAL A 125 8.33 8.46 14.88
CA VAL A 125 7.97 7.68 16.08
C VAL A 125 9.07 7.74 17.14
N TRP A 126 10.33 7.61 16.71
CA TRP A 126 11.50 7.35 17.56
C TRP A 126 12.45 8.55 17.72
N GLY A 127 12.10 9.70 17.17
CA GLY A 127 12.95 10.90 17.15
C GLY A 127 14.00 10.86 16.03
N PRO A 128 14.47 12.03 15.57
CA PRO A 128 15.43 12.10 14.47
C PRO A 128 16.75 11.43 14.82
N TYR A 129 17.45 10.93 13.80
CA TYR A 129 18.84 10.53 13.95
C TYR A 129 19.71 11.79 14.10
N ILE A 130 20.37 11.96 15.24
CA ILE A 130 21.30 13.05 15.51
C ILE A 130 22.71 12.51 15.23
N SER A 131 23.36 13.06 14.22
CA SER A 131 24.71 12.69 13.76
C SER A 131 25.76 13.62 14.35
N ASP A 132 25.61 14.00 15.61
CA ASP A 132 26.56 14.82 16.38
C ASP A 132 27.83 14.05 16.80
N GLY A 133 28.17 12.98 16.06
CA GLY A 133 29.34 12.15 16.32
C GLY A 133 29.17 11.22 17.52
N ASN A 134 27.95 11.08 18.05
CA ASN A 134 27.68 10.20 19.18
C ASN A 134 27.74 8.73 18.73
N PRO A 135 28.72 7.92 19.16
CA PRO A 135 28.86 6.50 18.76
C PRO A 135 27.74 5.60 19.31
N GLU A 136 26.79 6.19 20.03
CA GLU A 136 25.70 5.51 20.72
C GLU A 136 24.51 5.14 19.81
N MET A 137 24.47 5.60 18.54
CA MET A 137 23.39 5.27 17.61
C MET A 137 23.83 4.50 16.37
N ASP A 138 23.29 3.29 16.17
CA ASP A 138 23.61 2.44 15.01
C ASP A 138 22.69 2.71 13.81
N TYR A 139 23.27 3.30 12.77
CA TYR A 139 22.58 3.54 11.50
C TYR A 139 22.16 2.24 10.78
N ASN A 140 22.88 1.14 10.97
CA ASN A 140 22.50 -0.14 10.35
C ASN A 140 21.19 -0.68 10.94
N ALA A 141 20.93 -0.43 12.21
CA ALA A 141 19.68 -0.79 12.85
C ALA A 141 18.51 0.00 12.22
N GLU A 142 18.68 1.32 12.03
CA GLU A 142 17.66 2.15 11.38
C GLU A 142 17.41 1.71 9.92
N LEU A 143 18.46 1.39 9.17
CA LEU A 143 18.34 0.88 7.80
C LEU A 143 17.61 -0.47 7.74
N LYS A 144 17.94 -1.41 8.64
CA LYS A 144 17.24 -2.70 8.74
C LYS A 144 15.76 -2.50 9.06
N LEU A 145 15.45 -1.62 9.99
CA LEU A 145 14.07 -1.28 10.31
C LEU A 145 13.36 -0.66 9.10
N ALA A 146 13.99 0.27 8.39
CA ALA A 146 13.39 0.89 7.21
C ALA A 146 13.04 -0.17 6.14
N GLN A 147 13.93 -1.13 5.90
CA GLN A 147 13.66 -2.24 4.98
C GLN A 147 12.52 -3.14 5.46
N THR A 148 12.46 -3.43 6.77
CA THR A 148 11.36 -4.17 7.39
C THR A 148 10.02 -3.45 7.22
N LEU A 149 9.98 -2.15 7.49
CA LEU A 149 8.78 -1.33 7.35
C LEU A 149 8.34 -1.24 5.88
N GLU A 150 9.29 -1.08 4.95
CA GLU A 150 9.01 -1.06 3.51
C GLU A 150 8.30 -2.36 3.07
N ARG A 151 8.81 -3.52 3.49
CA ARG A 151 8.18 -4.81 3.22
C ARG A 151 6.79 -4.92 3.84
N GLY A 152 6.63 -4.49 5.10
CA GLY A 152 5.32 -4.48 5.78
C GLY A 152 4.29 -3.57 5.09
N LEU A 153 4.73 -2.42 4.59
CA LEU A 153 3.89 -1.49 3.82
C LEU A 153 3.40 -2.11 2.51
N HIS A 154 4.20 -2.95 1.86
CA HIS A 154 3.73 -3.67 0.67
C HIS A 154 2.56 -4.61 0.97
N VAL A 155 2.58 -5.34 2.11
CA VAL A 155 1.43 -6.15 2.55
C VAL A 155 0.20 -5.26 2.76
N LEU A 156 0.39 -4.14 3.46
CA LEU A 156 -0.67 -3.19 3.78
C LEU A 156 -1.31 -2.62 2.51
N PHE A 157 -0.54 -2.32 1.47
CA PHE A 157 -1.05 -1.84 0.19
C PHE A 157 -1.94 -2.88 -0.51
N HIS A 158 -1.65 -4.17 -0.36
CA HIS A 158 -2.53 -5.23 -0.87
C HIS A 158 -3.80 -5.40 -0.03
N PHE A 159 -3.72 -5.18 1.29
CA PHE A 159 -4.93 -5.15 2.13
C PHE A 159 -5.83 -3.96 1.81
N ALA A 160 -5.25 -2.80 1.47
CA ALA A 160 -6.00 -1.65 0.98
C ALA A 160 -6.66 -1.96 -0.36
N ASP A 161 -5.97 -2.63 -1.29
CA ASP A 161 -6.56 -3.08 -2.56
C ASP A 161 -7.74 -4.01 -2.34
N ALA A 162 -7.61 -4.99 -1.42
CA ALA A 162 -8.70 -5.91 -1.09
C ALA A 162 -9.94 -5.16 -0.58
N SER A 163 -9.74 -4.07 0.16
CA SER A 163 -10.81 -3.21 0.65
C SER A 163 -11.48 -2.46 -0.50
N HIS A 164 -10.68 -1.73 -1.27
CA HIS A 164 -11.15 -0.93 -2.40
C HIS A 164 -11.85 -1.76 -3.48
N ASP A 165 -11.28 -2.91 -3.87
CA ASP A 165 -11.87 -3.81 -4.87
C ASP A 165 -13.21 -4.41 -4.41
N THR A 166 -13.42 -4.54 -3.10
CA THR A 166 -14.69 -5.06 -2.54
C THR A 166 -15.75 -3.98 -2.54
N GLU A 167 -15.41 -2.80 -2.02
CA GLU A 167 -16.30 -1.64 -1.97
C GLU A 167 -16.73 -1.20 -3.39
N MET A 168 -15.79 -1.17 -4.35
CA MET A 168 -16.09 -0.82 -5.74
C MET A 168 -16.99 -1.85 -6.45
N ARG A 169 -16.86 -3.14 -6.11
CA ARG A 169 -17.75 -4.18 -6.65
C ARG A 169 -19.15 -4.02 -6.08
N GLN A 170 -19.27 -3.83 -4.77
CA GLN A 170 -20.55 -3.62 -4.13
C GLN A 170 -21.24 -2.36 -4.65
N ALA A 171 -20.52 -1.25 -4.85
CA ALA A 171 -21.11 -0.04 -5.43
C ALA A 171 -21.70 -0.30 -6.83
N ARG A 172 -20.97 -1.02 -7.68
CA ARG A 172 -21.45 -1.41 -9.03
C ARG A 172 -22.64 -2.36 -8.99
N ASP A 173 -22.63 -3.33 -8.07
CA ASP A 173 -23.70 -4.30 -7.94
C ASP A 173 -24.94 -3.67 -7.28
N GLY A 174 -24.75 -2.70 -6.38
CA GLY A 174 -25.80 -1.87 -5.78
C GLY A 174 -26.44 -0.92 -6.80
N GLU A 175 -25.65 -0.26 -7.66
CA GLU A 175 -26.16 0.54 -8.78
C GLU A 175 -26.99 -0.30 -9.76
N LYS A 176 -26.54 -1.54 -10.06
CA LYS A 176 -27.30 -2.48 -10.90
C LYS A 176 -28.54 -3.02 -10.21
N SER A 177 -28.50 -3.19 -8.89
CA SER A 177 -29.64 -3.65 -8.09
C SER A 177 -30.66 -2.54 -7.85
N ALA A 178 -30.25 -1.27 -7.78
CA ALA A 178 -31.18 -0.13 -7.71
C ALA A 178 -32.06 0.00 -8.98
N ALA A 179 -31.67 -0.63 -10.10
CA ALA A 179 -32.49 -0.73 -11.30
C ALA A 179 -33.57 -1.83 -11.24
N TYR A 180 -33.58 -2.67 -10.20
CA TYR A 180 -34.61 -3.69 -9.96
C TYR A 180 -35.20 -3.49 -8.56
N GLY A 181 -36.52 -3.37 -8.48
CA GLY A 181 -37.25 -2.92 -7.28
C GLY A 181 -36.98 -3.67 -5.95
N PRO A 182 -37.62 -3.22 -4.84
CA PRO A 182 -37.19 -3.39 -3.46
C PRO A 182 -37.49 -4.78 -2.87
N GLY A 183 -37.07 -5.84 -3.55
CA GLY A 183 -37.50 -7.21 -3.26
C GLY A 183 -36.34 -8.19 -3.31
N ARG A 184 -35.31 -8.02 -2.46
CA ARG A 184 -34.42 -9.13 -2.06
C ARG A 184 -33.62 -8.78 -0.81
N ARG A 185 -34.26 -8.91 0.36
CA ARG A 185 -33.55 -9.14 1.63
C ARG A 185 -33.03 -10.58 1.61
N LEU A 186 -31.86 -10.79 1.00
CA LEU A 186 -31.15 -12.07 1.06
C LEU A 186 -30.54 -12.21 2.47
N VAL A 187 -31.29 -12.88 3.35
CA VAL A 187 -30.76 -13.38 4.61
C VAL A 187 -29.71 -14.43 4.28
N LEU A 188 -28.45 -14.10 4.55
CA LEU A 188 -27.35 -15.02 4.34
C LEU A 188 -27.25 -15.98 5.55
N PRO A 189 -27.17 -17.31 5.38
CA PRO A 189 -27.12 -18.27 6.49
C PRO A 189 -25.97 -18.06 7.49
N TRP A 190 -24.83 -17.51 7.05
CA TRP A 190 -23.69 -17.18 7.91
C TRP A 190 -23.92 -15.95 8.80
N ALA A 191 -24.99 -15.17 8.55
CA ALA A 191 -25.39 -14.07 9.40
C ALA A 191 -25.99 -14.57 10.73
N SER A 192 -26.44 -15.82 10.83
CA SER A 192 -27.06 -16.35 12.07
C SER A 192 -26.06 -16.50 13.22
N ASP A 193 -24.85 -17.00 12.97
CA ASP A 193 -23.82 -17.11 14.01
C ASP A 193 -23.25 -15.74 14.42
N LEU A 194 -23.30 -14.77 13.50
CA LEU A 194 -22.88 -13.38 13.73
C LEU A 194 -23.99 -12.52 14.35
N TYR A 195 -25.23 -13.01 14.31
CA TYR A 195 -26.43 -12.38 14.85
C TYR A 195 -26.49 -12.59 16.38
N ASP A 196 -26.07 -13.74 16.88
CA ASP A 196 -25.98 -14.01 18.33
C ASP A 196 -24.98 -13.06 19.02
N ASP A 197 -23.80 -12.82 18.42
CA ASP A 197 -22.79 -11.86 18.91
C ASP A 197 -23.30 -10.40 18.94
N LEU A 198 -24.21 -10.02 18.03
CA LEU A 198 -24.80 -8.67 17.97
C LEU A 198 -25.96 -8.51 18.97
N LEU A 199 -26.65 -9.60 19.32
CA LEU A 199 -27.75 -9.59 20.30
C LEU A 199 -27.27 -9.45 21.75
N GLU A 200 -26.06 -9.88 22.07
CA GLU A 200 -25.50 -9.81 23.42
C GLU A 200 -25.28 -8.37 23.93
N HIS A 201 -25.28 -7.35 23.05
CA HIS A 201 -25.02 -5.94 23.42
C HIS A 201 -26.26 -5.04 23.30
N ARG A 202 -27.44 -5.63 23.47
CA ARG A 202 -28.77 -5.00 23.41
C ARG A 202 -28.93 -3.82 24.37
N SER A 203 -29.33 -2.65 23.85
CA SER A 203 -29.99 -1.61 24.66
C SER A 203 -31.52 -1.81 24.64
N GLN A 204 -32.17 -1.63 25.77
CA GLN A 204 -33.61 -1.93 25.96
C GLN A 204 -34.57 -0.88 25.37
N SER A 205 -34.09 0.07 24.55
CA SER A 205 -34.83 1.30 24.23
C SER A 205 -35.43 1.40 22.82
N MET A 206 -35.20 0.43 21.92
CA MET A 206 -35.72 0.47 20.54
C MET A 206 -37.05 -0.25 20.38
N THR A 207 -37.95 0.32 19.56
CA THR A 207 -39.16 -0.38 19.10
C THR A 207 -38.78 -1.55 18.18
N PHE A 208 -39.60 -2.59 18.15
CA PHE A 208 -39.33 -3.85 17.42
C PHE A 208 -38.97 -3.61 15.94
N ASP A 209 -39.73 -2.78 15.22
CA ASP A 209 -39.48 -2.50 13.80
C ASP A 209 -38.17 -1.75 13.54
N LYS A 210 -37.86 -0.74 14.37
CA LYS A 210 -36.58 -0.01 14.30
C LYS A 210 -35.39 -0.91 14.60
N ASN A 211 -35.58 -1.91 15.47
CA ASN A 211 -34.56 -2.89 15.79
C ASN A 211 -34.25 -3.82 14.60
N PHE A 212 -35.27 -4.26 13.85
CA PHE A 212 -35.03 -5.06 12.64
C PHE A 212 -34.29 -4.26 11.56
N ASP A 213 -34.73 -3.05 11.26
CA ASP A 213 -34.06 -2.22 10.25
C ASP A 213 -32.61 -1.90 10.65
N HIS A 214 -32.35 -1.66 11.95
CA HIS A 214 -31.00 -1.51 12.48
C HIS A 214 -30.14 -2.77 12.27
N ILE A 215 -30.66 -3.97 12.60
CA ILE A 215 -29.92 -5.22 12.42
C ILE A 215 -29.67 -5.51 10.94
N TYR A 216 -30.66 -5.29 10.06
CA TYR A 216 -30.48 -5.44 8.63
C TYR A 216 -29.39 -4.51 8.09
N ALA A 217 -29.39 -3.24 8.50
CA ALA A 217 -28.36 -2.28 8.12
C ALA A 217 -26.96 -2.71 8.62
N ALA A 218 -26.87 -3.20 9.87
CA ALA A 218 -25.61 -3.70 10.44
C ALA A 218 -25.09 -4.94 9.71
N LEU A 219 -25.98 -5.89 9.35
CA LEU A 219 -25.63 -7.09 8.60
C LEU A 219 -25.24 -6.81 7.15
N GLU A 220 -25.92 -5.87 6.49
CA GLU A 220 -25.56 -5.44 5.15
C GLU A 220 -24.17 -4.81 5.12
N TRP A 221 -23.90 -3.92 6.09
CA TRP A 221 -22.57 -3.35 6.27
C TRP A 221 -21.53 -4.43 6.61
N GLY A 222 -21.90 -5.39 7.44
CA GLY A 222 -21.00 -6.46 7.85
C GLY A 222 -20.68 -7.48 6.77
N HIS A 223 -21.57 -7.66 5.80
CA HIS A 223 -21.23 -8.47 4.63
C HIS A 223 -19.97 -7.97 3.91
N VAL A 224 -19.84 -6.65 3.77
CA VAL A 224 -18.70 -6.00 3.13
C VAL A 224 -17.44 -6.23 3.91
N GLU A 225 -17.45 -5.91 5.21
CA GLU A 225 -16.29 -6.05 6.08
C GLU A 225 -15.85 -7.51 6.23
N ALA A 226 -16.80 -8.46 6.28
CA ALA A 226 -16.49 -9.87 6.28
C ALA A 226 -15.83 -10.34 4.97
N GLU A 227 -16.30 -9.87 3.81
CA GLU A 227 -15.68 -10.19 2.52
C GLU A 227 -14.27 -9.59 2.41
N ILE A 228 -14.07 -8.36 2.88
CA ILE A 228 -12.74 -7.76 3.00
C ILE A 228 -11.86 -8.65 3.89
N GLY A 229 -12.36 -9.04 5.06
CA GLY A 229 -11.68 -9.94 5.99
C GLY A 229 -11.26 -11.26 5.35
N ARG A 230 -12.16 -11.91 4.61
CA ARG A 230 -11.87 -13.16 3.86
C ARG A 230 -10.76 -12.97 2.83
N LYS A 231 -10.79 -11.87 2.05
CA LYS A 231 -9.75 -11.58 1.06
C LYS A 231 -8.39 -11.32 1.70
N ARG A 232 -8.35 -10.60 2.83
CA ARG A 232 -7.13 -10.38 3.60
C ARG A 232 -6.57 -11.69 4.16
N LEU A 233 -7.42 -12.55 4.71
CA LEU A 233 -7.02 -13.87 5.22
C LEU A 233 -6.46 -14.76 4.09
N ARG A 234 -7.08 -14.72 2.91
CA ARG A 234 -6.56 -15.42 1.73
C ARG A 234 -5.18 -14.89 1.32
N LEU A 235 -4.98 -13.58 1.28
CA LEU A 235 -3.65 -13.01 1.01
C LEU A 235 -2.60 -13.50 2.02
N ARG A 236 -2.96 -13.53 3.31
CA ARG A 236 -2.07 -14.01 4.39
C ARG A 236 -1.62 -15.46 4.21
N SER A 237 -2.45 -16.31 3.60
CA SER A 237 -2.05 -17.68 3.28
C SER A 237 -0.88 -17.79 2.29
N PHE A 238 -0.55 -16.69 1.58
CA PHE A 238 0.59 -16.60 0.67
C PHE A 238 1.80 -15.88 1.27
N LEU A 239 1.71 -15.42 2.52
CA LEU A 239 2.81 -14.76 3.22
C LEU A 239 3.62 -15.80 4.01
N ASP A 240 4.94 -15.63 4.00
CA ASP A 240 5.80 -16.31 4.96
C ASP A 240 5.72 -15.62 6.33
N GLU A 241 6.24 -16.30 7.35
CA GLU A 241 6.28 -15.79 8.73
C GLU A 241 6.98 -14.43 8.82
N GLN A 242 8.06 -14.24 8.08
CA GLN A 242 8.85 -13.01 8.14
C GLN A 242 8.06 -11.82 7.58
N ASN A 243 7.32 -11.98 6.50
CA ASN A 243 6.49 -10.92 5.92
C ASN A 243 5.26 -10.61 6.78
N GLU A 244 4.72 -11.59 7.50
CA GLU A 244 3.71 -11.35 8.55
C GLU A 244 4.29 -10.47 9.67
N ILE A 245 5.48 -10.81 10.18
CA ILE A 245 6.17 -9.99 11.20
C ILE A 245 6.43 -8.57 10.67
N HIS A 246 6.90 -8.44 9.42
CA HIS A 246 7.11 -7.13 8.78
C HIS A 246 5.81 -6.31 8.71
N PHE A 247 4.70 -6.94 8.30
CA PHE A 247 3.39 -6.30 8.28
C PHE A 247 2.97 -5.80 9.66
N HIS A 248 3.04 -6.65 10.68
CA HIS A 248 2.68 -6.28 12.04
C HIS A 248 3.59 -5.16 12.58
N THR A 249 4.87 -5.18 12.24
CA THR A 249 5.85 -4.13 12.59
C THR A 249 5.46 -2.79 11.96
N ALA A 250 5.17 -2.77 10.66
CA ALA A 250 4.73 -1.57 9.96
C ALA A 250 3.41 -1.02 10.49
N LEU A 251 2.42 -1.89 10.73
CA LEU A 251 1.12 -1.49 11.25
C LEU A 251 1.22 -0.93 12.68
N ARG A 252 2.11 -1.44 13.53
CA ARG A 252 2.36 -0.85 14.87
C ARG A 252 2.94 0.56 14.75
N MET A 253 3.97 0.76 13.94
CA MET A 253 4.58 2.09 13.78
C MET A 253 3.60 3.10 13.16
N LEU A 254 2.78 2.68 12.20
CA LEU A 254 1.74 3.54 11.62
C LEU A 254 0.62 3.89 12.61
N ARG A 255 0.25 2.97 13.51
CA ARG A 255 -0.73 3.24 14.58
C ARG A 255 -0.22 4.34 15.51
N GLU A 256 1.02 4.23 15.98
CA GLU A 256 1.65 5.26 16.82
C GLU A 256 1.65 6.64 16.15
N LEU A 257 1.91 6.71 14.84
CA LEU A 257 1.85 7.98 14.10
C LEU A 257 0.43 8.49 13.92
N MET A 258 -0.51 7.61 13.61
CA MET A 258 -1.92 7.98 13.49
C MET A 258 -2.43 8.55 14.81
N GLU A 259 -2.12 7.91 15.95
CA GLU A 259 -2.48 8.40 17.28
C GLU A 259 -1.94 9.81 17.53
N ARG A 260 -0.67 10.07 17.24
CA ARG A 260 -0.07 11.42 17.37
C ARG A 260 -0.74 12.44 16.45
N MET A 261 -1.05 12.04 15.22
CA MET A 261 -1.75 12.91 14.27
C MET A 261 -3.17 13.22 14.74
N LEU A 262 -3.91 12.24 15.28
CA LEU A 262 -5.25 12.42 15.82
C LEU A 262 -5.25 13.31 17.07
N LEU A 263 -4.29 13.15 17.98
CA LEU A 263 -4.12 14.02 19.15
C LEU A 263 -3.97 15.50 18.77
N ARG A 264 -3.22 15.75 17.69
CA ARG A 264 -2.90 17.09 17.19
C ARG A 264 -4.02 17.71 16.36
N HIS A 265 -4.48 16.98 15.35
CA HIS A 265 -5.38 17.47 14.31
C HIS A 265 -6.85 17.11 14.56
N GLY A 266 -7.11 16.20 15.49
CA GLY A 266 -8.46 15.75 15.83
C GLY A 266 -9.20 16.65 16.81
N PRO A 267 -10.51 16.42 16.98
CA PRO A 267 -11.37 17.12 17.94
C PRO A 267 -10.79 17.12 19.37
N LYS A 268 -11.19 18.08 20.22
CA LYS A 268 -10.66 18.19 21.60
C LYS A 268 -11.08 17.00 22.48
N ASP A 269 -12.28 16.51 22.25
CA ASP A 269 -12.93 15.38 22.91
C ASP A 269 -12.44 14.02 22.38
N TRP A 270 -11.60 14.03 21.34
CA TRP A 270 -10.89 12.82 20.94
C TRP A 270 -9.97 12.38 22.08
N HIS A 271 -10.11 11.12 22.46
CA HIS A 271 -9.34 10.52 23.52
C HIS A 271 -8.88 9.14 23.10
N ARG A 272 -7.81 8.72 23.79
CA ARG A 272 -7.22 7.41 23.61
C ARG A 272 -8.17 6.33 24.12
N ASP A 273 -8.87 5.60 23.25
CA ASP A 273 -9.74 4.49 23.69
C ASP A 273 -8.91 3.20 23.79
N ALA A 274 -8.33 2.97 24.97
CA ALA A 274 -7.52 1.78 25.25
C ALA A 274 -8.26 0.44 25.01
N LYS A 275 -9.59 0.42 24.98
CA LYS A 275 -10.40 -0.78 24.68
C LYS A 275 -10.66 -0.96 23.17
N ASN A 276 -10.51 0.08 22.34
CA ASN A 276 -11.01 0.13 20.96
C ASN A 276 -9.97 0.58 19.92
N GLU A 277 -8.85 1.15 20.33
CA GLU A 277 -7.87 1.78 19.44
C GLU A 277 -7.22 0.85 18.43
N TYR A 278 -7.01 -0.41 18.83
CA TYR A 278 -6.52 -1.40 17.89
C TYR A 278 -7.54 -1.75 16.80
N SER A 279 -8.83 -1.44 16.97
CA SER A 279 -9.87 -1.75 15.98
C SER A 279 -10.08 -0.60 14.99
N LEU A 280 -10.40 0.61 15.44
CA LEU A 280 -10.74 1.72 14.53
C LEU A 280 -9.52 2.29 13.79
N ILE A 281 -8.40 2.52 14.49
CA ILE A 281 -7.18 3.02 13.84
C ILE A 281 -6.64 1.98 12.85
N SER A 282 -6.58 0.70 13.25
CA SER A 282 -6.15 -0.36 12.34
C SER A 282 -7.11 -0.53 11.16
N TRP A 283 -8.42 -0.51 11.40
CA TRP A 283 -9.43 -0.55 10.33
C TRP A 283 -9.19 0.57 9.31
N PHE A 284 -9.02 1.80 9.78
CA PHE A 284 -8.80 2.97 8.93
C PHE A 284 -7.51 2.80 8.12
N ILE A 285 -6.39 2.50 8.79
CA ILE A 285 -5.07 2.33 8.15
C ILE A 285 -5.11 1.22 7.09
N LEU A 286 -5.72 0.07 7.40
CA LEU A 286 -5.80 -1.08 6.49
C LEU A 286 -6.65 -0.83 5.23
N LYS A 287 -7.48 0.22 5.25
CA LYS A 287 -8.27 0.66 4.09
C LYS A 287 -7.57 1.73 3.24
N GLN A 288 -6.54 2.39 3.76
CA GLN A 288 -5.95 3.52 3.07
C GLN A 288 -5.10 3.12 1.87
N SER A 289 -5.34 3.77 0.73
CA SER A 289 -4.49 3.63 -0.45
C SER A 289 -3.06 4.11 -0.15
N PRO A 290 -2.04 3.65 -0.91
CA PRO A 290 -0.67 4.16 -0.76
C PRO A 290 -0.61 5.69 -0.90
N ARG A 291 -1.45 6.27 -1.76
CA ARG A 291 -1.54 7.72 -1.97
C ARG A 291 -2.09 8.45 -0.75
N THR A 292 -3.12 7.89 -0.12
CA THR A 292 -3.70 8.48 1.09
C THR A 292 -2.72 8.41 2.24
N LEU A 293 -2.04 7.28 2.43
CA LEU A 293 -0.99 7.13 3.45
C LEU A 293 0.17 8.08 3.23
N ALA A 294 0.62 8.26 1.98
CA ALA A 294 1.65 9.24 1.63
C ALA A 294 1.21 10.65 2.02
N LYS A 295 -0.02 11.06 1.69
CA LYS A 295 -0.56 12.37 2.07
C LYS A 295 -0.67 12.54 3.59
N LEU A 296 -1.06 11.51 4.32
CA LEU A 296 -1.20 11.58 5.79
C LEU A 296 0.15 11.70 6.51
N PHE A 297 1.13 10.90 6.10
CA PHE A 297 2.36 10.71 6.89
C PHE A 297 3.61 11.36 6.31
N LEU A 298 3.61 11.75 5.03
CA LEU A 298 4.72 12.49 4.42
C LEU A 298 4.47 14.01 4.40
N SER A 299 3.23 14.46 4.53
CA SER A 299 2.93 15.89 4.62
C SER A 299 3.44 16.47 5.94
N PRO A 300 3.84 17.76 5.96
CA PRO A 300 4.28 18.42 7.19
C PRO A 300 3.14 18.47 8.23
N GLN A 301 3.26 17.67 9.29
CA GLN A 301 2.25 17.61 10.35
C GLN A 301 2.31 18.84 11.27
N ASP A 302 3.44 19.54 11.29
CA ASP A 302 3.67 20.66 12.20
C ASP A 302 3.09 22.00 11.74
N GLU A 303 2.68 22.11 10.48
CA GLU A 303 2.46 23.40 9.84
C GLU A 303 1.02 23.94 9.93
N CYS A 304 0.03 23.12 10.30
CA CYS A 304 -1.38 23.52 10.19
C CYS A 304 -2.18 23.55 11.51
N CYS A 305 -1.78 22.81 12.56
CA CYS A 305 -2.46 22.84 13.85
C CYS A 305 -1.44 22.80 14.99
N ARG A 306 -1.45 23.81 15.87
CA ARG A 306 -0.73 23.74 17.15
C ARG A 306 -1.58 22.98 18.17
N LEU A 307 -0.91 22.24 19.06
CA LEU A 307 -1.57 21.49 20.13
C LEU A 307 -2.32 22.41 21.10
N ASP A 308 -1.77 23.61 21.34
CA ASP A 308 -2.27 24.59 22.30
C ASP A 308 -3.39 25.50 21.75
N ASP A 309 -3.51 25.63 20.42
CA ASP A 309 -4.53 26.46 19.75
C ASP A 309 -5.90 25.75 19.66
N LYS A 310 -6.19 24.85 20.60
CA LYS A 310 -7.52 24.30 20.78
C LYS A 310 -8.40 25.42 21.38
N THR A 311 -8.79 26.41 20.56
CA THR A 311 -9.63 27.56 20.92
C THR A 311 -11.04 27.14 21.33
N THR A 312 -11.62 27.89 22.25
CA THR A 312 -12.93 27.65 22.91
C THR A 312 -14.12 28.07 22.06
N ASP A 313 -13.89 28.68 20.89
CA ASP A 313 -14.94 29.25 20.06
C ASP A 313 -15.12 28.48 18.76
N GLY A 314 -16.38 28.33 18.35
CA GLY A 314 -16.87 27.56 17.20
C GLY A 314 -16.44 28.06 15.81
N GLY A 315 -15.16 28.43 15.65
CA GLY A 315 -14.54 28.65 14.35
C GLY A 315 -14.29 27.31 13.66
N VAL A 316 -14.67 27.22 12.38
CA VAL A 316 -14.35 26.09 11.50
C VAL A 316 -12.83 25.91 11.47
N ARG A 317 -12.35 24.81 12.05
CA ARG A 317 -10.91 24.50 12.13
C ARG A 317 -10.41 24.17 10.71
N GLU A 318 -9.69 25.09 10.07
CA GLU A 318 -9.04 24.83 8.77
C GLU A 318 -7.81 23.92 8.95
N CYS A 319 -8.06 22.63 9.16
CA CYS A 319 -7.02 21.62 9.21
C CYS A 319 -6.80 21.05 7.81
N ARG A 320 -5.56 21.10 7.29
CA ARG A 320 -5.19 20.50 5.99
C ARG A 320 -5.42 18.98 5.92
N PHE A 321 -5.56 18.31 7.07
CA PHE A 321 -5.84 16.89 7.18
C PHE A 321 -7.32 16.57 7.40
N ALA A 322 -8.21 17.57 7.48
CA ALA A 322 -9.64 17.36 7.71
C ALA A 322 -10.21 16.37 6.68
N ASP A 323 -10.12 16.71 5.40
CA ASP A 323 -10.63 15.88 4.29
C ASP A 323 -10.09 14.44 4.29
N LEU A 324 -8.82 14.26 4.68
CA LEU A 324 -8.17 12.94 4.72
C LEU A 324 -8.64 12.11 5.92
N LEU A 325 -9.07 12.77 6.99
CA LEU A 325 -9.55 12.16 8.23
C LEU A 325 -11.08 12.13 8.31
N ASP A 326 -11.80 12.72 7.36
CA ASP A 326 -13.26 12.75 7.36
C ASP A 326 -13.89 11.36 7.51
N SER A 327 -13.40 10.37 6.78
CA SER A 327 -13.90 8.99 6.90
C SER A 327 -13.55 8.36 8.25
N TYR A 328 -12.43 8.74 8.87
CA TYR A 328 -12.14 8.36 10.26
C TYR A 328 -13.13 9.02 11.23
N TRP A 329 -13.37 10.33 11.08
CA TRP A 329 -14.25 11.10 11.98
C TRP A 329 -15.71 10.71 11.86
N LYS A 330 -16.20 10.42 10.65
CA LYS A 330 -17.54 9.88 10.42
C LYS A 330 -17.77 8.54 11.12
N GLU A 331 -16.72 7.74 11.26
CA GLU A 331 -16.78 6.43 11.92
C GLU A 331 -16.46 6.48 13.42
N TRP A 332 -15.83 7.56 13.86
CA TRP A 332 -15.57 7.85 15.26
C TRP A 332 -16.79 8.50 15.93
N LYS A 333 -17.47 9.43 15.24
CA LYS A 333 -18.74 10.00 15.69
C LYS A 333 -19.83 8.97 15.43
N ASN A 334 -20.36 8.35 16.49
CA ASN A 334 -21.47 7.41 16.39
C ASN A 334 -22.62 8.02 15.56
N ASP A 335 -23.18 7.24 14.64
CA ASP A 335 -24.24 7.70 13.76
C ASP A 335 -25.57 7.79 14.52
N LEU A 336 -26.05 9.02 14.71
CA LEU A 336 -27.30 9.31 15.40
C LEU A 336 -28.51 8.77 14.62
N GLU A 337 -28.40 8.65 13.29
CA GLU A 337 -29.51 8.22 12.42
C GLU A 337 -29.81 6.72 12.54
N LEU A 338 -28.81 5.91 12.91
CA LEU A 338 -28.97 4.47 13.14
C LEU A 338 -29.26 4.12 14.61
N GLY A 339 -29.33 5.11 15.50
CA GLY A 339 -29.57 4.91 16.93
C GLY A 339 -28.48 4.12 17.66
N CYS A 340 -27.27 4.03 17.10
CA CYS A 340 -26.17 3.23 17.65
C CYS A 340 -25.29 4.02 18.64
N CYS A 341 -25.87 4.84 19.51
CA CYS A 341 -25.07 5.53 20.52
C CYS A 341 -24.43 4.55 21.51
N ASP A 342 -25.08 3.40 21.76
CA ASP A 342 -24.68 2.42 22.80
C ASP A 342 -24.62 0.97 22.28
N CYS A 343 -24.79 0.73 20.98
CA CYS A 343 -25.03 -0.60 20.44
C CYS A 343 -23.75 -1.39 20.08
N ASP A 344 -22.59 -0.71 20.01
CA ASP A 344 -21.28 -1.25 19.58
C ASP A 344 -21.28 -2.02 18.23
N CYS A 345 -22.39 -2.09 17.49
CA CYS A 345 -22.51 -2.91 16.28
C CYS A 345 -21.55 -2.48 15.16
N ARG A 346 -21.36 -1.17 14.92
CA ARG A 346 -20.35 -0.70 13.95
C ARG A 346 -18.93 -1.06 14.37
N ARG A 347 -18.62 -0.98 15.66
CA ARG A 347 -17.33 -1.43 16.19
C ARG A 347 -17.15 -2.93 15.97
N HIS A 348 -18.17 -3.72 16.28
CA HIS A 348 -18.15 -5.16 16.12
C HIS A 348 -17.96 -5.54 14.65
N VAL A 349 -18.70 -4.91 13.75
CA VAL A 349 -18.65 -5.22 12.33
C VAL A 349 -17.34 -4.75 11.66
N ARG A 350 -16.72 -3.63 12.08
CA ARG A 350 -15.33 -3.27 11.67
C ARG A 350 -14.35 -4.38 12.00
N SER A 351 -14.56 -5.04 13.15
CA SER A 351 -13.70 -6.12 13.59
C SER A 351 -13.72 -7.32 12.63
N TRP A 352 -14.75 -7.49 11.80
CA TRP A 352 -14.85 -8.58 10.84
C TRP A 352 -13.82 -8.47 9.71
N SER A 353 -13.32 -7.26 9.38
CA SER A 353 -12.21 -7.10 8.44
C SER A 353 -10.84 -6.96 9.12
N VAL A 354 -10.80 -6.48 10.37
CA VAL A 354 -9.56 -6.27 11.13
C VAL A 354 -9.06 -7.55 11.79
N LYS A 355 -9.95 -8.31 12.46
CA LYS A 355 -9.58 -9.55 13.16
C LYS A 355 -8.88 -10.55 12.24
N PRO A 356 -9.39 -10.84 11.01
CA PRO A 356 -8.71 -11.75 10.10
C PRO A 356 -7.36 -11.24 9.57
N ALA A 357 -7.08 -9.95 9.69
CA ALA A 357 -5.80 -9.37 9.29
C ALA A 357 -4.79 -9.33 10.45
N VAL A 358 -5.25 -9.14 11.69
CA VAL A 358 -4.37 -8.74 12.81
C VAL A 358 -4.50 -9.62 14.07
N ILE A 359 -5.67 -10.18 14.37
CA ILE A 359 -6.01 -10.70 15.72
C ILE A 359 -6.46 -12.17 15.70
N ASP A 360 -6.42 -12.85 14.55
CA ASP A 360 -6.62 -14.30 14.54
C ASP A 360 -5.54 -15.04 15.36
N ALA A 361 -5.73 -16.34 15.57
CA ALA A 361 -4.85 -17.12 16.44
C ALA A 361 -3.35 -16.95 16.10
N ARG A 362 -3.01 -16.93 14.80
CA ARG A 362 -1.65 -16.73 14.30
C ARG A 362 -1.21 -15.26 14.34
N GLY A 363 -2.12 -14.32 14.04
CA GLY A 363 -1.85 -12.88 14.03
C GLY A 363 -1.45 -12.34 15.40
N ARG A 364 -1.97 -12.91 16.50
CA ARG A 364 -1.53 -12.57 17.85
C ARG A 364 -0.06 -12.92 18.10
N GLU A 365 0.41 -14.04 17.55
CA GLU A 365 1.82 -14.45 17.67
C GLU A 365 2.73 -13.52 16.89
N PHE A 366 2.37 -13.21 15.63
CA PHE A 366 3.13 -12.25 14.81
C PHE A 366 3.13 -10.85 15.41
N ASN A 367 2.04 -10.42 16.05
CA ASN A 367 2.00 -9.14 16.76
C ASN A 367 2.97 -9.09 17.96
N ARG A 368 3.12 -10.20 18.69
CA ARG A 368 4.12 -10.33 19.78
C ARG A 368 5.54 -10.37 19.21
N ALA A 369 5.76 -11.08 18.11
CA ALA A 369 7.05 -11.13 17.43
C ALA A 369 7.47 -9.74 16.93
N ALA A 370 6.55 -8.99 16.32
CA ALA A 370 6.76 -7.60 15.91
C ALA A 370 7.08 -6.69 17.11
N GLU A 371 6.45 -6.91 18.27
CA GLU A 371 6.81 -6.19 19.49
C GLU A 371 8.26 -6.42 19.90
N LYS A 372 8.64 -7.70 19.96
CA LYS A 372 9.99 -8.11 20.34
C LYS A 372 11.01 -7.52 19.38
N TYR A 373 10.72 -7.58 18.08
CA TYR A 373 11.55 -6.98 17.03
C TYR A 373 11.70 -5.47 17.21
N LEU A 374 10.60 -4.72 17.40
CA LEU A 374 10.69 -3.27 17.61
C LEU A 374 11.48 -2.90 18.87
N LYS A 375 11.33 -3.65 19.97
CA LYS A 375 12.14 -3.47 21.19
C LYS A 375 13.62 -3.71 20.93
N GLU A 376 13.95 -4.79 20.23
CA GLU A 376 15.33 -5.12 19.86
C GLU A 376 15.94 -4.04 18.95
N MET A 377 15.22 -3.62 17.91
CA MET A 377 15.68 -2.57 17.01
C MET A 377 15.84 -1.22 17.73
N TRP A 378 14.97 -0.91 18.70
CA TRP A 378 15.12 0.28 19.55
C TRP A 378 16.41 0.22 20.38
N SER A 379 16.67 -0.91 21.04
CA SER A 379 17.90 -1.12 21.82
C SER A 379 19.16 -1.08 20.94
N GLN A 380 19.11 -1.69 19.75
CA GLN A 380 20.21 -1.64 18.77
C GLN A 380 20.39 -0.24 18.18
N ARG A 381 19.32 0.53 18.01
CA ARG A 381 19.44 1.92 17.55
C ARG A 381 20.06 2.83 18.60
N HIS A 382 19.92 2.52 19.89
CA HIS A 382 20.41 3.36 21.00
C HIS A 382 21.37 2.58 21.90
N ILE A 383 22.45 2.06 21.30
CA ILE A 383 23.48 1.21 21.93
C ILE A 383 24.09 1.85 23.18
N GLY A 384 24.13 3.18 23.28
CA GLY A 384 24.68 3.90 24.45
C GLY A 384 23.70 4.32 25.53
N LEU A 385 22.39 4.42 25.23
CA LEU A 385 21.40 4.87 26.22
C LEU A 385 21.27 3.85 27.37
N HIS A 386 21.44 2.56 27.06
CA HIS A 386 21.51 1.53 28.09
C HIS A 386 22.74 1.70 29.00
N ARG A 387 23.90 2.14 28.50
CA ARG A 387 25.05 2.44 29.38
C ARG A 387 24.80 3.69 30.22
N ALA A 388 24.21 4.74 29.67
CA ALA A 388 23.87 5.96 30.43
C ALA A 388 22.85 5.69 31.56
N PHE A 389 21.81 4.88 31.29
CA PHE A 389 20.83 4.50 32.31
C PHE A 389 21.37 3.47 33.33
N THR A 390 22.32 2.62 32.95
CA THR A 390 22.89 1.59 33.86
C THR A 390 24.13 2.08 34.63
N MET A 391 24.82 3.13 34.15
CA MET A 391 26.02 3.70 34.79
C MET A 391 25.78 5.01 35.55
N GLY A 392 24.52 5.46 35.70
CA GLY A 392 24.16 6.46 36.70
C GLY A 392 24.88 7.81 36.57
N TYR A 393 25.03 8.35 35.36
CA TYR A 393 25.40 9.76 35.20
C TYR A 393 24.15 10.64 35.16
N PHE A 394 23.48 10.76 36.30
CA PHE A 394 22.77 12.00 36.65
C PHE A 394 23.82 12.96 37.22
N SER A 395 24.62 13.57 36.36
CA SER A 395 25.34 14.79 36.75
C SER A 395 24.33 15.92 36.72
N THR A 396 23.90 16.32 37.91
CA THR A 396 23.21 17.58 38.20
C THR A 396 23.89 18.76 37.51
N PHE A 397 23.13 19.49 36.70
CA PHE A 397 23.29 20.93 36.51
C PHE A 397 21.90 21.57 36.41
#